data_AF-A0A1V4W028-F1
#
_entry.id   AF-A0A1V4W028-F1
#
_cell.length_a   1.000
_cell.length_b   1.000
_cell.length_c   1.000
_cell.angle_alpha   90.00
_cell.angle_beta   90.00
_cell.angle_gamma   90.00
#
_symmetry.space_group_name_H-M   'P 1'
#
loop_
_entity.id
_entity.type
_entity.pdbx_description
1 polymer ?
#
loop_
_entity_poly.entity_id
_entity_poly.type
_entity_poly.pdbx_seq_one_letter_code
_entity_poly.pdbx_strand_id
1 'polypeptide(L)' 'MTKKAIILGIIISLVLYINAYGFAADDSQPAIVLDGAKIEAAAYICGGNVYLPLRAVGEALGYEIQ' A
#
# COMPACT_ATOMS: atom_id res chain seq x y z
N MET A 1 -30.40 19.00 33.37
CA MET A 1 -29.86 17.76 32.75
C MET A 1 -29.60 17.90 31.25
N THR A 2 -30.29 18.80 30.54
CA THR A 2 -30.19 19.01 29.07
C THR A 2 -28.82 19.53 28.59
N LYS A 3 -28.20 20.49 29.28
CA LYS A 3 -26.90 21.06 28.87
C LYS A 3 -25.76 20.05 28.83
N LYS A 4 -25.72 19.10 29.79
CA LYS A 4 -24.71 18.03 29.85
C LYS A 4 -24.91 17.01 28.72
N ALA A 5 -26.15 16.71 28.37
CA ALA A 5 -26.49 15.83 27.24
C ALA A 5 -26.09 16.45 25.89
N ILE A 6 -26.27 17.76 25.72
CA ILE A 6 -25.85 18.49 24.51
C ILE A 6 -24.33 18.46 24.35
N ILE A 7 -23.58 18.73 25.43
CA ILE A 7 -22.11 18.70 25.40
C ILE A 7 -21.60 17.30 25.06
N LEU A 8 -22.21 16.26 25.63
CA LEU A 8 -21.84 14.88 25.33
C LEU A 8 -22.10 14.52 23.86
N GLY A 9 -23.20 14.99 23.29
CA GLY A 9 -23.51 14.80 21.86
C GLY A 9 -22.50 15.48 20.93
N ILE A 10 -22.02 16.68 21.28
CA ILE A 10 -21.00 17.39 20.51
C ILE A 10 -19.66 16.62 20.55
N ILE A 11 -19.28 16.12 21.72
CA ILE A 11 -18.04 15.33 21.88
C ILE A 11 -18.12 14.04 21.05
N ILE A 12 -19.26 13.34 21.10
CA ILE A 12 -19.47 12.12 20.30
C ILE A 12 -19.41 12.43 18.80
N SER A 13 -20.04 13.53 18.37
CA SER A 13 -19.97 13.97 16.96
C SER A 13 -18.53 14.24 16.54
N LEU A 14 -17.75 14.95 17.38
CA LEU A 14 -16.35 15.26 17.10
C LEU A 14 -15.46 14.00 17.04
N VAL A 15 -15.75 12.98 17.85
CA VAL A 15 -15.05 11.68 17.84
C VAL A 15 -15.37 10.87 16.58
N LEU A 16 -16.60 10.97 16.05
CA LEU A 16 -16.98 10.29 14.82
C LEU A 16 -16.30 10.89 13.58
N TYR A 17 -15.97 12.18 13.59
CA TYR A 17 -15.23 12.85 12.49
C TYR A 17 -13.77 12.37 12.33
N ILE A 18 -13.19 11.65 13.30
CA ILE A 18 -11.77 11.28 13.30
C ILE A 18 -11.50 10.02 12.45
N ASN A 19 -12.53 9.24 12.08
CA ASN A 19 -12.37 7.90 11.48
C ASN A 19 -12.14 7.86 9.96
N ALA A 20 -11.75 8.97 9.31
CA ALA A 20 -11.50 8.98 7.86
C ALA A 20 -10.02 8.79 7.46
N TYR A 21 -9.10 8.64 8.41
CA TYR A 21 -7.67 8.45 8.13
C TYR A 21 -7.25 7.00 8.42
N GLY A 22 -7.39 6.13 7.43
CA GLY A 22 -6.84 4.77 7.46
C GLY A 22 -7.32 4.02 6.22
N PHE A 23 -6.49 3.60 5.28
CA PHE A 23 -5.08 3.27 5.30
C PHE A 23 -4.45 3.88 4.04
N ALA A 24 -3.32 4.58 4.16
CA ALA A 24 -2.46 4.69 3.00
C ALA A 24 -2.08 3.26 2.59
N ALA A 25 -2.19 2.94 1.30
CA ALA A 25 -1.75 1.66 0.80
C ALA A 25 -0.32 1.42 1.29
N ASP A 26 -0.11 0.30 1.96
CA ASP A 26 1.24 -0.12 2.35
C ASP A 26 2.06 -0.19 1.07
N ASP A 27 3.00 0.74 0.91
CA ASP A 27 3.88 0.87 -0.26
C ASP A 27 4.94 -0.26 -0.29
N SER A 28 4.65 -1.36 0.42
CA SER A 28 5.43 -2.58 0.50
C SER A 28 5.32 -3.32 -0.82
N GLN A 29 6.08 -2.83 -1.80
CA GLN A 29 6.24 -3.45 -3.10
C GLN A 29 6.98 -4.80 -2.92
N PRO A 30 6.42 -5.93 -3.41
CA PRO A 30 7.07 -7.21 -3.26
C PRO A 30 8.46 -7.25 -3.89
N ALA A 31 9.44 -7.78 -3.14
CA ALA A 31 10.78 -8.01 -3.66
C ALA A 31 10.77 -9.15 -4.70
N ILE A 32 11.61 -9.02 -5.73
CA ILE A 32 11.80 -10.04 -6.75
C ILE A 32 13.13 -10.74 -6.50
N VAL A 33 13.11 -12.07 -6.46
CA VAL A 33 14.29 -12.91 -6.24
C VAL A 33 14.38 -13.95 -7.36
N LEU A 34 15.52 -13.99 -8.05
CA LEU A 34 15.83 -14.94 -9.10
C LEU A 34 17.06 -15.74 -8.68
N ASP A 35 16.95 -17.07 -8.58
CA ASP A 35 18.03 -17.97 -8.17
C ASP A 35 18.74 -17.56 -6.86
N GLY A 36 17.99 -17.00 -5.92
CA GLY A 36 18.51 -16.49 -4.64
C GLY A 36 19.14 -15.10 -4.71
N ALA A 37 19.31 -14.52 -5.90
CA ALA A 37 19.74 -13.14 -6.09
C ALA A 37 18.54 -12.19 -6.11
N LYS A 38 18.60 -11.13 -5.30
CA LYS A 38 17.58 -10.08 -5.30
C LYS A 38 17.78 -9.19 -6.53
N ILE A 39 16.71 -8.97 -7.30
CA ILE A 39 16.70 -8.03 -8.42
C ILE A 39 16.49 -6.61 -7.85
N GLU A 40 17.23 -5.62 -8.35
CA GLU A 40 17.07 -4.19 -8.00
C GLU A 40 15.85 -3.55 -8.67
N ALA A 41 14.70 -4.21 -8.55
CA ALA A 41 13.41 -3.72 -9.01
C ALA A 41 12.31 -4.35 -8.15
N ALA A 42 11.18 -3.66 -8.02
CA ALA A 42 10.08 -4.12 -7.20
C ALA A 42 8.85 -4.46 -8.05
N ALA A 43 8.13 -5.49 -7.64
CA ALA A 43 6.84 -5.82 -8.23
C ALA A 43 5.76 -4.87 -7.68
N TYR A 44 4.64 -4.76 -8.40
CA TYR A 44 3.48 -4.00 -7.92
C TYR A 44 2.23 -4.85 -8.01
N ILE A 45 1.35 -4.76 -7.01
CA ILE A 45 0.08 -5.48 -6.96
C ILE A 45 -1.05 -4.52 -7.30
N CYS A 46 -1.78 -4.81 -8.38
CA CYS A 46 -2.95 -4.02 -8.80
C CYS A 46 -4.13 -4.94 -9.09
N GLY A 47 -5.24 -4.75 -8.40
CA GLY A 47 -6.48 -5.47 -8.70
C GLY A 47 -6.33 -7.00 -8.66
N GLY A 48 -5.56 -7.53 -7.72
CA GLY A 48 -5.30 -8.96 -7.59
C GLY A 48 -4.26 -9.53 -8.56
N ASN A 49 -3.69 -8.71 -9.43
CA ASN A 49 -2.63 -9.11 -10.35
C ASN A 49 -1.26 -8.60 -9.87
N VAL A 50 -0.22 -9.39 -10.11
CA VAL A 50 1.18 -9.02 -9.86
C VAL A 50 1.80 -8.54 -11.18
N TYR A 51 2.36 -7.34 -11.15
CA TYR A 51 3.05 -6.72 -12.27
C TYR A 51 4.55 -6.77 -12.02
N LEU A 52 5.28 -7.31 -12.99
CA LEU A 52 6.72 -7.44 -12.95
C LEU A 52 7.38 -6.42 -13.90
N PRO A 53 8.49 -5.78 -13.49
CA PRO A 53 9.29 -4.94 -14.35
C PRO A 53 10.02 -5.80 -15.39
N LEU A 54 9.42 -5.93 -16.58
CA LEU A 54 9.86 -6.87 -17.62
C LEU A 54 11.33 -6.71 -18.00
N ARG A 55 11.83 -5.47 -18.12
CA ARG A 55 13.23 -5.20 -18.45
C ARG A 55 14.18 -5.75 -17.38
N ALA A 56 13.96 -5.41 -16.11
CA ALA A 56 14.81 -5.85 -15.00
C ALA A 56 14.79 -7.39 -14.85
N VAL A 57 13.62 -8.01 -15.02
CA VAL A 57 13.49 -9.48 -15.01
C VAL A 57 14.19 -10.11 -16.21
N GLY A 58 14.03 -9.55 -17.41
CA GLY A 58 14.67 -10.03 -18.63
C GLY A 58 16.20 -9.94 -18.57
N GLU A 59 16.73 -8.81 -18.12
CA GLU A 59 18.17 -8.61 -17.92
C GLU A 59 18.72 -9.57 -16.87
N ALA A 60 18.00 -9.80 -15.76
CA ALA A 60 18.39 -10.77 -14.75
C ALA A 60 18.40 -12.23 -15.27
N LEU A 61 17.54 -12.54 -16.24
CA LEU A 61 17.52 -13.81 -16.96
C LEU A 61 18.59 -13.93 -18.06
N GLY A 62 19.41 -12.88 -18.27
CA GLY A 62 20.50 -12.86 -19.25
C GLY A 62 20.08 -12.40 -20.65
N TYR A 63 18.90 -11.81 -20.82
CA TYR A 63 18.49 -11.21 -22.08
C TYR A 63 19.02 -9.78 -22.21
N GLU A 64 19.40 -9.41 -23.43
CA GLU A 64 19.65 -8.02 -23.80
C GLU A 64 18.34 -7.40 -24.29
N ILE A 65 17.82 -6.43 -23.53
CA ILE A 65 16.57 -5.74 -23.86
C ILE A 65 16.91 -4.38 -24.48
N GLN A 66 16.53 -4.16 -25.74
CA GLN A 66 16.67 -2.88 -26.44
C GLN A 66 15.55 -1.92 -26.03
#